data_AF-A0A5S5BS24-F1
#
_entry.id   AF-A0A5S5BS24-F1
#
_cell.length_a   1.000
_cell.length_b   1.000
_cell.length_c   1.000
_cell.angle_alpha   90.00
_cell.angle_beta   90.00
_cell.angle_gamma   90.00
#
_symmetry.space_group_name_H-M   'P 1'
#
loop_
_entity.id
_entity.type
_entity.pdbx_description
1 polymer ?
#
loop_
_entity_poly.entity_id
_entity_poly.type
_entity_poly.pdbx_seq_one_letter_code
_entity_poly.pdbx_strand_id
1 'polypeptide(L)' 'MSSSQGRRESAWKSRKQNQRPHGKIKSLAELSDESSSGEAGFRNHE' A
#
# COMPACT_ATOMS: atom_id res chain seq x y z
N MET A 1 -23.62 20.34 -10.22
CA MET A 1 -22.19 19.94 -10.31
C MET A 1 -21.44 21.04 -11.05
N SER A 2 -20.61 21.81 -10.34
CA SER A 2 -19.81 22.87 -10.98
C SER A 2 -18.73 22.24 -11.89
N SER A 3 -18.45 22.86 -13.04
CA SER A 3 -17.42 22.39 -13.98
C SER A 3 -16.03 22.26 -13.33
N SER A 4 -15.75 23.06 -12.30
CA SER A 4 -14.49 23.00 -11.54
C SER A 4 -14.40 21.78 -10.61
N GLN A 5 -15.54 21.25 -10.18
CA GLN A 5 -15.62 20.06 -9.32
C GLN A 5 -15.38 18.80 -10.17
N GLY A 6 -15.99 18.71 -11.36
CA GLY A 6 -15.78 17.60 -12.29
C GLY A 6 -14.32 17.48 -12.74
N ARG A 7 -13.63 18.60 -12.99
CA ARG A 7 -12.18 18.60 -13.33
C ARG A 7 -11.31 18.07 -12.19
N ARG A 8 -11.62 18.44 -10.94
CA ARG A 8 -10.92 17.95 -9.74
C ARG A 8 -11.10 16.45 -9.55
N GLU A 9 -12.32 15.95 -9.74
CA GLU A 9 -12.64 14.53 -9.60
C GLU A 9 -11.93 13.68 -10.67
N SER A 10 -11.92 14.13 -11.94
CA SER A 10 -11.19 13.44 -13.02
C SER A 10 -9.67 13.38 -12.78
N ALA A 11 -9.08 14.47 -12.28
CA ALA A 11 -7.66 14.52 -11.91
C ALA A 11 -7.35 13.59 -10.71
N TRP A 12 -8.26 13.50 -9.74
CA TRP A 12 -8.14 12.58 -8.62
C TRP A 12 -8.21 11.10 -9.05
N LYS A 13 -9.18 10.75 -9.91
CA LYS A 13 -9.31 9.39 -10.47
C LYS A 13 -8.07 8.97 -11.25
N SER A 14 -7.55 9.85 -12.10
CA SER A 14 -6.33 9.58 -12.88
C SER A 14 -5.11 9.30 -11.99
N ARG A 15 -4.95 10.08 -10.90
CA ARG A 15 -3.88 9.83 -9.91
C ARG A 15 -4.03 8.50 -9.20
N LYS A 16 -5.26 8.08 -8.89
CA LYS A 16 -5.54 6.81 -8.22
C LYS A 16 -5.33 5.60 -9.12
N GLN A 17 -5.68 5.69 -10.40
CA GLN A 17 -5.44 4.62 -11.39
C GLN A 17 -3.93 4.32 -11.55
N ASN A 18 -3.09 5.35 -11.50
CA ASN A 18 -1.63 5.20 -11.61
C ASN A 18 -0.95 4.88 -10.26
N GLN A 19 -1.68 4.90 -9.15
CA GLN A 19 -1.14 4.44 -7.86
C GLN A 19 -1.03 2.92 -7.90
N ARG A 20 0.22 2.43 -7.99
CA ARG A 20 0.51 1.02 -7.78
C ARG A 20 0.28 0.71 -6.30
N PRO A 21 -0.43 -0.38 -5.96
CA PRO A 21 -0.55 -0.79 -4.56
C PRO A 21 0.85 -1.02 -4.00
N HIS A 22 1.15 -0.41 -2.84
CA HIS A 22 2.43 -0.55 -2.16
C HIS A 22 2.53 -1.96 -1.55
N GLY A 23 3.13 -2.88 -2.30
CA GLY A 23 3.44 -4.23 -1.84
C GLY A 23 2.21 -5.08 -1.48
N LYS A 24 2.44 -6.37 -1.26
CA LYS A 24 1.45 -7.23 -0.60
C LYS A 24 1.66 -7.09 0.91
N ILE A 25 0.60 -6.75 1.64
CA ILE A 25 0.61 -6.83 3.10
C ILE A 25 0.52 -8.33 3.44
N LYS A 26 1.44 -8.82 4.27
CA LYS A 26 1.40 -10.21 4.75
C LYS A 26 0.12 -10.44 5.54
N SER A 27 -0.50 -11.60 5.35
CA SER A 27 -1.63 -12.06 6.16
C SER A 27 -1.17 -12.38 7.59
N LEU A 28 -2.11 -12.41 8.54
CA LEU A 28 -1.80 -12.77 9.93
C LEU A 28 -1.17 -14.17 10.04
N ALA A 29 -1.59 -15.11 9.19
CA ALA A 29 -1.02 -16.45 9.13
C ALA A 29 0.46 -16.41 8.70
N GLU A 30 0.78 -15.67 7.63
CA GLU A 30 2.16 -15.48 7.18
C GLU A 30 3.04 -14.82 8.25
N LEU A 31 2.50 -13.87 9.04
CA LEU A 31 3.22 -13.26 10.16
C LEU A 31 3.43 -14.22 11.33
N SER A 32 2.46 -15.09 11.60
CA SER A 32 2.56 -16.09 12.68
C SER A 32 3.64 -17.14 12.38
N ASP A 33 3.75 -17.59 11.13
CA ASP A 33 4.78 -18.57 10.73
C ASP A 33 6.20 -17.97 10.79
N GLU A 34 6.35 -16.67 10.51
CA GLU A 34 7.61 -15.93 10.63
C GLU A 34 8.08 -15.81 12.09
N SER A 35 7.15 -15.70 13.05
CA SER A 35 7.48 -15.65 14.48
C SER A 35 7.93 -17.00 15.07
N SER A 36 7.51 -18.10 14.46
CA SER A 36 7.91 -19.47 14.88
C SER A 36 9.32 -19.84 14.41
N SER A 37 9.81 -19.19 13.36
CA SER A 37 11.07 -19.50 12.68
C SER A 37 12.21 -18.54 13.06
N GLY A 38 12.30 -18.10 14.31
CA GLY A 38 13.55 -17.65 14.97
C GLY A 38 14.40 -16.51 14.37
N GLU A 39 14.09 -15.96 13.20
CA GLU A 39 14.83 -14.83 12.61
C GLU A 39 14.06 -13.53 12.80
N ALA A 40 14.20 -12.95 13.99
CA ALA A 40 13.86 -11.55 14.24
C ALA A 40 14.87 -10.64 13.50
N GLY A 41 14.78 -10.58 12.18
CA GLY A 41 15.62 -9.77 11.31
C GLY A 41 15.16 -8.31 11.26
N PHE A 42 15.42 -7.54 12.32
CA PHE A 42 15.49 -6.07 12.21
C PHE A 42 16.71 -5.70 11.36
N ARG A 43 16.56 -5.71 10.03
CA ARG A 43 17.51 -5.04 9.12
C ARG A 43 17.24 -3.55 9.16
N ASN A 44 17.97 -2.84 10.02
CA ASN A 44 18.21 -1.42 9.80
C ASN A 44 19.04 -1.30 8.52
N HIS A 45 18.53 -0.59 7.52
CA HIS A 45 19.33 -0.14 6.39
C HIS A 45 19.52 1.37 6.60
N GLU A 46 20.78 1.77 6.75
CA GLU A 46 21.26 3.17 6.81
C GLU A 46 20.63 4.08 5.76
#